data_AF-A0AAE8ISP5-F1
#
_entry.id   AF-A0AAE8ISP5-F1
#
_cell.length_a   1.000
_cell.length_b   1.000
_cell.length_c   1.000
_cell.angle_alpha   90.00
_cell.angle_beta   90.00
_cell.angle_gamma   90.00
#
_symmetry.space_group_name_H-M   'P 1'
#
loop_
_entity.id
_entity.type
_entity.pdbx_description
1 polymer ?
#
loop_
_entity_poly.entity_id
_entity_poly.type
_entity_poly.pdbx_seq_one_letter_code
_entity_poly.pdbx_strand_id
1 'polypeptide(L)'
;MSRLTLRLPESLHQQLSHQASQEGVSLNQYIVYALTRQVSQNYVVEPVPAETVEQQNTSFQKLLNDLGQAIPEEVKLALAAREAVEPESQLNPETITKLRQKISSKV
;
A
#
# COMPACT_ATOMS: atom_id res chain seq x y z
N MET A 1 -19.75 10.31 -32.49
CA MET A 1 -18.61 9.56 -31.94
C MET A 1 -17.33 10.18 -32.46
N SER A 2 -16.33 10.38 -31.61
CA SER A 2 -15.00 10.81 -32.05
C SER A 2 -14.28 9.67 -32.79
N ARG A 3 -13.41 9.99 -33.74
CA ARG A 3 -12.59 9.02 -34.48
C ARG A 3 -11.12 9.26 -34.14
N LEU A 4 -10.41 8.20 -33.74
CA LEU A 4 -8.99 8.24 -33.42
C LEU A 4 -8.23 7.41 -34.46
N THR A 5 -7.25 8.03 -35.12
CA THR A 5 -6.35 7.36 -36.07
C THR A 5 -4.93 7.45 -35.53
N LEU A 6 -4.26 6.31 -35.36
CA LEU A 6 -2.92 6.23 -34.78
C LEU A 6 -1.97 5.54 -35.75
N ARG A 7 -0.69 5.92 -35.71
CA ARG A 7 0.40 5.13 -36.29
C ARG A 7 1.17 4.49 -35.15
N LEU A 8 1.25 3.17 -35.15
CA LEU A 8 1.94 2.39 -34.12
C LEU A 8 3.19 1.74 -34.73
N PRO A 9 4.28 1.58 -33.96
CA PRO A 9 5.36 0.67 -34.32
C PRO A 9 4.82 -0.74 -34.56
N GLU A 10 5.40 -1.46 -35.51
CA GLU A 10 4.93 -2.81 -35.88
C GLU A 10 4.92 -3.77 -34.67
N SER A 11 5.97 -3.72 -33.84
CA SER A 11 6.07 -4.53 -32.63
C SER A 11 4.93 -4.29 -31.65
N LEU A 12 4.53 -3.02 -31.46
CA LEU A 12 3.42 -2.66 -30.58
C LEU A 12 2.09 -3.15 -31.16
N HIS A 13 1.88 -2.98 -32.48
CA HIS A 13 0.69 -3.48 -33.15
C HIS A 13 0.56 -5.02 -33.00
N GLN A 14 1.65 -5.76 -33.20
CA GLN A 14 1.67 -7.22 -33.03
C GLN A 14 1.37 -7.63 -31.59
N GLN A 15 2.00 -6.97 -30.61
CA GLN A 15 1.77 -7.26 -29.20
C GLN A 15 0.31 -7.01 -28.79
N LEU A 16 -0.26 -5.86 -29.16
CA LEU A 16 -1.66 -5.54 -28.86
C LEU A 16 -2.63 -6.51 -29.58
N SER A 17 -2.31 -6.92 -30.81
CA SER A 17 -3.12 -7.91 -31.54
C SER A 17 -3.10 -9.28 -30.87
N HIS A 18 -1.94 -9.70 -30.36
CA HIS A 18 -1.80 -10.94 -29.62
C HIS A 18 -2.62 -10.92 -28.33
N GLN A 19 -2.53 -9.83 -27.56
CA GLN A 19 -3.31 -9.66 -26.32
C GLN A 19 -4.82 -9.63 -26.60
N ALA A 20 -5.26 -8.89 -27.61
CA ALA A 20 -6.67 -8.86 -28.02
C ALA A 20 -7.18 -10.26 -28.40
N SER A 21 -6.35 -11.06 -29.08
CA SER A 21 -6.66 -12.43 -29.46
C SER A 21 -6.77 -13.36 -28.24
N GLN A 22 -5.89 -13.21 -27.24
CA GLN A 22 -5.96 -13.96 -25.99
C GLN A 22 -7.26 -13.66 -25.21
N GLU A 23 -7.75 -12.43 -25.29
CA GLU A 23 -9.00 -12.00 -24.67
C GLU A 23 -10.24 -12.25 -25.55
N GLY A 24 -10.07 -12.75 -26.77
CA GLY A 24 -11.18 -13.05 -27.70
C GLY A 24 -11.91 -11.82 -28.23
N VAL A 25 -11.27 -10.65 -28.26
CA VAL A 25 -11.86 -9.38 -28.70
C VAL A 25 -11.13 -8.78 -29.90
N SER A 26 -11.77 -7.84 -30.61
CA SER A 26 -11.10 -7.11 -31.68
C SER A 26 -10.00 -6.20 -31.13
N LEU A 27 -8.95 -5.96 -31.92
CA LEU A 27 -7.85 -5.04 -31.56
C LEU A 27 -8.38 -3.65 -31.16
N ASN A 28 -9.34 -3.11 -31.92
CA ASN A 28 -9.90 -1.78 -31.62
C ASN A 28 -10.64 -1.77 -30.28
N GLN A 29 -11.42 -2.82 -29.98
CA GLN A 29 -12.10 -2.96 -28.70
C GLN A 29 -11.10 -3.09 -27.55
N TYR A 30 -10.06 -3.90 -27.73
CA TYR A 30 -8.99 -4.06 -26.76
C TYR A 30 -8.29 -2.72 -26.47
N ILE A 31 -7.95 -1.95 -27.50
CA ILE A 31 -7.33 -0.62 -27.35
C ILE A 31 -8.24 0.32 -26.55
N VAL A 32 -9.53 0.38 -26.89
CA VAL A 32 -10.49 1.24 -26.15
C VAL A 32 -10.62 0.81 -24.70
N TYR A 33 -10.69 -0.50 -24.43
CA TYR A 33 -10.74 -1.04 -23.08
C TYR A 33 -9.48 -0.73 -22.28
N ALA A 34 -8.30 -0.96 -22.86
CA ALA A 34 -7.01 -0.66 -22.24
C ALA A 34 -6.87 0.83 -21.92
N LEU A 35 -7.28 1.72 -22.83
CA LEU A 35 -7.28 3.17 -22.60
C LEU A 35 -8.24 3.56 -21.47
N THR A 36 -9.45 2.99 -21.45
CA THR A 36 -10.44 3.25 -20.40
C THR A 36 -9.90 2.82 -19.03
N ARG A 37 -9.28 1.64 -18.96
CA ARG A 37 -8.63 1.14 -17.76
C ARG A 37 -7.50 2.07 -17.32
N GLN A 38 -6.63 2.48 -18.23
CA GLN A 38 -5.51 3.37 -17.91
C GLN A 38 -5.98 4.74 -17.38
N VAL A 39 -6.99 5.35 -18.01
CA VAL A 39 -7.55 6.64 -17.57
C VAL A 39 -8.22 6.52 -16.20
N SER A 40 -8.89 5.39 -15.94
CA SER A 40 -9.53 5.11 -14.64
C SER A 40 -8.51 4.76 -13.55
N GLN A 41 -7.33 4.25 -13.92
CA GLN A 41 -6.24 3.85 -13.03
C GLN A 41 -5.20 4.95 -12.80
N ASN A 42 -5.48 6.20 -13.17
CA ASN A 42 -4.71 7.32 -12.63
C ASN A 42 -4.91 7.31 -11.11
N TYR A 43 -4.01 6.62 -10.42
CA TYR A 43 -3.89 6.60 -8.97
C TYR A 43 -3.49 8.01 -8.56
N VAL A 44 -4.49 8.87 -8.40
CA VAL A 44 -4.31 10.22 -7.88
C VAL A 44 -4.20 10.06 -6.37
N VAL A 45 -2.99 10.26 -5.86
CA VAL A 45 -2.81 10.53 -4.43
C VAL A 45 -3.34 11.94 -4.21
N GLU A 46 -4.61 12.05 -3.85
CA GLU A 46 -5.16 13.34 -3.45
C GLU A 46 -4.53 13.73 -2.11
N PRO A 47 -4.00 14.96 -1.98
CA PRO A 47 -3.52 15.43 -0.70
C PRO A 47 -4.70 15.45 0.27
N VAL A 48 -4.54 14.82 1.43
CA VAL A 48 -5.53 14.91 2.51
C VAL A 48 -5.69 16.38 2.89
N PRO A 49 -6.92 16.94 2.91
CA PRO A 49 -7.14 18.32 3.29
C PRO A 49 -6.58 18.63 4.68
N ALA A 50 -6.02 19.83 4.87
CA ALA A 50 -5.45 20.26 6.15
C ALA A 50 -6.47 20.15 7.29
N GLU A 51 -7.75 20.45 7.03
CA GLU A 51 -8.85 20.31 7.98
C GLU A 51 -9.01 18.87 8.48
N THR A 52 -8.90 17.88 7.58
CA THR A 52 -8.98 16.46 7.92
C THR A 52 -7.82 16.04 8.80
N VAL A 53 -6.61 16.54 8.53
CA VAL A 53 -5.42 16.27 9.35
C VAL A 53 -5.59 16.85 10.76
N GLU A 54 -6.10 18.07 10.88
CA GLU A 54 -6.37 18.71 12.18
C GLU A 54 -7.43 17.95 12.99
N GLN A 55 -8.51 17.50 12.33
CA GLN A 55 -9.56 16.70 12.97
C GLN A 55 -9.01 15.35 13.46
N GLN A 56 -8.19 14.68 12.66
CA GLN A 56 -7.55 13.41 13.06
C GLN A 56 -6.61 13.61 14.25
N ASN A 57 -5.78 14.65 14.21
CA ASN A 57 -4.90 14.98 15.33
C ASN A 57 -5.68 15.25 16.61
N THR A 58 -6.77 16.02 16.52
CA THR A 58 -7.63 16.32 17.68
C THR A 58 -8.28 15.06 18.23
N SER A 59 -8.80 14.19 17.36
CA SER A 59 -9.42 12.92 17.74
C SER A 59 -8.41 11.98 18.40
N PHE A 60 -7.18 11.94 17.87
CA PHE A 60 -6.09 11.15 18.42
C PHE A 60 -5.65 11.65 19.80
N GLN A 61 -5.52 12.97 19.98
CA GLN A 61 -5.19 13.56 21.28
C GLN A 61 -6.28 13.28 22.33
N LYS A 62 -7.56 13.35 21.93
CA LYS A 62 -8.66 12.96 22.81
C LYS A 62 -8.55 11.50 23.23
N LEU A 63 -8.28 10.60 22.28
CA LEU A 63 -8.07 9.18 22.57
C LEU A 63 -6.91 8.97 23.56
N LEU A 64 -5.79 9.67 23.38
CA LEU A 64 -4.64 9.57 24.30
C LEU A 64 -5.01 10.04 25.72
N ASN A 65 -5.81 11.10 25.84
CA ASN A 65 -6.28 11.57 27.13
C ASN A 65 -7.24 10.57 27.78
N ASP A 66 -8.16 9.99 27.00
CA ASP A 66 -9.13 8.99 27.47
C ASP A 66 -8.44 7.69 27.92
N LEU A 67 -7.36 7.28 27.22
CA LEU A 67 -6.56 6.10 27.57
C LEU A 67 -5.61 6.35 28.76
N GLY A 68 -5.22 7.60 29.00
CA GLY A 68 -4.26 7.96 30.04
C GLY A 68 -2.84 7.47 29.75
N GLN A 69 -1.98 7.53 30.76
CA GLN A 69 -0.61 7.01 30.70
C GLN A 69 -0.39 5.98 31.79
N ALA A 70 0.10 4.80 31.40
CA ALA A 70 0.54 3.77 32.34
C ALA A 70 1.92 4.12 32.91
N ILE A 71 2.12 3.88 34.20
CA ILE A 71 3.46 4.03 34.80
C ILE A 71 4.39 2.89 34.32
N PRO A 72 5.72 3.09 34.30
CA PRO A 72 6.66 2.10 33.77
C PRO A 72 6.55 0.71 34.43
N GLU A 73 6.19 0.65 35.71
CA GLU A 73 6.00 -0.61 36.43
C GLU A 73 4.71 -1.33 36.04
N GLU A 74 3.60 -0.61 35.81
CA GLU A 74 2.37 -1.20 35.29
C GLU A 74 2.59 -1.78 33.89
N VAL A 75 3.37 -1.10 33.05
CA VAL A 75 3.75 -1.61 31.74
C VAL A 75 4.51 -2.94 31.90
N LYS A 76 5.53 -3.00 32.76
CA LYS A 76 6.27 -4.25 32.99
C LYS A 76 5.38 -5.39 33.47
N LEU A 77 4.48 -5.12 34.41
CA LEU A 77 3.53 -6.12 34.92
C LEU A 77 2.58 -6.61 33.82
N ALA A 78 2.04 -5.71 33.01
CA ALA A 78 1.19 -6.05 31.87
C ALA A 78 1.93 -6.85 30.79
N LEU A 79 3.21 -6.54 30.54
CA LEU A 79 4.07 -7.30 29.63
C LEU A 79 4.36 -8.71 30.18
N ALA A 80 4.59 -8.84 31.49
CA ALA A 80 4.84 -10.13 32.12
C ALA A 80 3.62 -11.05 32.14
N ALA A 81 2.41 -10.49 32.09
CA ALA A 81 1.16 -11.25 32.01
C ALA A 81 0.86 -11.83 30.62
N ARG A 82 1.71 -11.57 29.61
CA ARG A 82 1.52 -12.07 28.24
C ARG A 82 1.74 -13.58 28.16
N GLU A 83 0.95 -14.24 27.33
CA GLU A 83 1.17 -15.65 26.98
C GLU A 83 2.49 -15.78 26.21
N ALA A 84 3.35 -16.70 26.66
CA ALA A 84 4.57 -17.02 25.96
C ALA A 84 4.24 -17.92 24.76
N VAL A 85 4.44 -17.39 23.55
CA VAL A 85 4.25 -18.13 22.31
C VAL A 85 5.59 -18.35 21.61
N GLU A 86 5.72 -19.48 20.92
CA GLU A 86 6.91 -19.77 20.12
C GLU A 86 7.05 -18.74 18.98
N PRO A 87 8.27 -18.24 18.71
CA PRO A 87 8.50 -17.31 17.62
C PRO A 87 8.10 -17.91 16.26
N GLU A 88 7.59 -17.06 15.37
CA GLU A 88 7.37 -17.43 13.98
C GLU A 88 8.67 -17.94 13.33
N SER A 89 8.58 -18.92 12.45
CA SER A 89 9.74 -19.56 11.80
C SER A 89 10.65 -18.59 11.04
N GLN A 90 10.11 -17.44 10.64
CA GLN A 90 10.84 -16.37 9.94
C GLN A 90 11.66 -15.49 10.91
N LEU A 91 11.36 -15.51 12.21
CA LEU A 91 12.08 -14.78 13.25
C LEU A 91 13.29 -15.57 13.75
N ASN A 92 14.16 -15.96 12.82
CA ASN A 92 15.40 -16.66 13.16
C ASN A 92 16.43 -15.71 13.82
N PRO A 93 17.46 -16.23 14.52
CA PRO A 93 18.45 -15.43 15.25
C PRO A 93 19.19 -14.41 14.38
N GLU A 94 19.44 -14.73 13.11
CA GLU A 94 20.08 -13.80 12.16
C GLU A 94 19.18 -12.60 11.85
N THR A 95 17.89 -12.84 11.63
CA THR A 95 16.89 -11.80 11.35
C THR A 95 16.72 -10.88 12.55
N ILE A 96 16.65 -11.44 13.76
CA ILE A 96 16.59 -10.68 15.01
C ILE A 96 17.86 -9.82 15.17
N THR A 97 19.04 -10.37 14.88
CA THR A 97 20.30 -9.64 14.99
C THR A 97 20.38 -8.47 14.01
N LYS A 98 20.00 -8.69 12.75
CA LYS A 98 19.93 -7.62 11.73
C LYS A 98 18.93 -6.54 12.11
N LEU A 99 17.77 -6.92 12.66
CA LEU A 99 16.76 -5.97 13.12
C LEU A 99 17.29 -5.10 14.27
N ARG A 100 17.93 -5.69 15.28
CA ARG A 100 18.53 -4.95 16.40
C ARG A 100 19.59 -3.96 15.94
N GLN A 101 20.48 -4.36 15.04
CA GLN A 101 21.49 -3.46 14.47
C GLN A 101 20.84 -2.24 13.77
N LYS A 102 19.77 -2.47 13.00
CA LYS A 102 19.05 -1.37 12.31
C LYS A 102 18.35 -0.42 13.26
N ILE A 103 17.81 -0.91 14.38
CA ILE A 103 17.16 -0.07 15.40
C ILE A 103 18.21 0.78 16.11
N SER A 104 19.33 0.19 16.53
CA SER A 104 20.42 0.92 17.20
C SER A 104 21.14 1.93 16.30
N SER A 105 21.14 1.75 14.98
CA SER A 105 21.79 2.67 14.05
C SER A 105 20.92 3.87 13.63
N LYS A 106 19.63 3.88 14.01
CA LYS A 106 18.64 4.90 13.61
C LYS A 106 18.17 5.79 14.77
N VAL A 107 18.66 5.53 15.98
CA VAL A 107 18.57 6.40 17.17
C VAL A 107 19.87 7.19 17.26
#